data_AF-U6DHG2-F1
#
_entry.id   AF-U6DHG2-F1
#
_cell.length_a   1.000
_cell.length_b   1.000
_cell.length_c   1.000
_cell.angle_alpha   90.00
_cell.angle_beta   90.00
_cell.angle_gamma   90.00
#
_symmetry.space_group_name_H-M   'P 1'
#
loop_
_entity.id
_entity.type
_entity.pdbx_description
1 polymer ?
#
loop_
_entity_poly.entity_id
_entity_poly.type
_entity_poly.pdbx_seq_one_letter_code
_entity_poly.pdbx_strand_id
1 'polypeptide(L)'
;FNYSPDVYCSKYDEASGVCPDGDECPYLHRTTGDTERKYHLRYYKTGTCIHETDARGHCAKNGPHCAFAHGPLDLRPPVCDIRELQAQEALQDGQLCGTDGVPDLQPGVLASQAMIEKILGEDPRWQDSSFVLGSYKTEQCPKPPRLCRQGCAWPHYHNSRDRRRDPRRFQYRSTPCPSVKHGDEWGEPARCDSGDSCQYCHSRAEQQFHPE
;
A
#
# COMPACT_ATOMS: atom_id res chain seq x y z
N PHE A 1 7.25 14.20 -13.67
CA PHE A 1 5.87 14.45 -14.18
C PHE A 1 5.66 15.93 -14.38
N ASN A 2 4.69 16.37 -15.18
CA ASN A 2 4.36 17.79 -15.32
C ASN A 2 3.51 18.32 -14.15
N TYR A 3 2.79 17.45 -13.43
CA TYR A 3 2.09 17.78 -12.19
C TYR A 3 2.32 16.70 -11.11
N SER A 4 2.08 17.07 -9.86
CA SER A 4 2.22 16.17 -8.71
C SER A 4 1.19 15.03 -8.75
N PRO A 5 1.58 13.76 -8.51
CA PRO A 5 0.61 12.68 -8.33
C PRO A 5 -0.23 12.80 -7.05
N ASP A 6 0.21 13.62 -6.09
CA ASP A 6 -0.26 13.55 -4.72
C ASP A 6 -0.81 14.85 -4.14
N VAL A 7 -0.24 15.98 -4.56
CA VAL A 7 -0.59 17.28 -4.02
C VAL A 7 -1.66 17.90 -4.90
N TYR A 8 -2.87 18.04 -4.36
CA TYR A 8 -3.99 18.65 -5.05
C TYR A 8 -3.85 20.18 -5.14
N CYS A 9 -4.21 20.73 -6.29
CA CYS A 9 -4.30 22.15 -6.54
C CYS A 9 -5.41 22.77 -5.67
N SER A 10 -5.10 23.86 -4.97
CA SER A 10 -6.08 24.61 -4.19
C SER A 10 -6.85 25.65 -5.02
N LYS A 11 -6.37 25.95 -6.24
CA LYS A 11 -6.96 26.96 -7.14
C LYS A 11 -7.90 26.39 -8.19
N TYR A 12 -7.94 25.06 -8.33
CA TYR A 12 -8.82 24.41 -9.28
C TYR A 12 -10.27 24.50 -8.81
N ASP A 13 -11.12 25.06 -9.65
CA ASP A 13 -12.55 25.10 -9.40
C ASP A 13 -13.21 23.82 -9.96
N GLU A 14 -13.69 22.96 -9.08
CA GLU A 14 -14.34 21.70 -9.43
C GLU A 14 -15.68 21.89 -10.15
N ALA A 15 -16.35 23.04 -9.95
CA ALA A 15 -17.65 23.32 -10.57
C ALA A 15 -17.51 23.75 -12.02
N SER A 16 -16.56 24.64 -12.32
CA SER A 16 -16.28 25.09 -13.69
C SER A 16 -15.27 24.19 -14.42
N GLY A 17 -14.48 23.42 -13.69
CA GLY A 17 -13.41 22.59 -14.23
C GLY A 17 -12.17 23.39 -14.64
N VAL A 18 -11.99 24.61 -14.14
CA VAL A 18 -10.95 25.54 -14.57
C VAL A 18 -9.89 25.76 -13.49
N CYS A 19 -8.62 25.71 -13.89
CA CYS A 19 -7.49 26.19 -13.10
C CYS A 19 -6.96 27.48 -13.72
N PRO A 20 -6.65 28.54 -12.94
CA PRO A 20 -5.99 29.72 -13.48
C PRO A 20 -4.58 29.42 -14.02
N ASP A 21 -3.93 28.37 -13.50
CA ASP A 21 -2.61 27.92 -13.95
C ASP A 21 -2.71 26.93 -15.15
N GLY A 22 -3.94 26.57 -15.56
CA GLY A 22 -4.21 25.71 -16.74
C GLY A 22 -3.47 24.37 -16.71
N ASP A 23 -3.02 23.93 -17.89
CA ASP A 23 -2.28 22.67 -18.10
C ASP A 23 -0.85 22.72 -17.51
N GLU A 24 -0.35 23.92 -17.23
CA GLU A 24 0.97 24.15 -16.62
C GLU A 24 0.93 24.08 -15.09
N CYS A 25 -0.24 23.81 -14.49
CA CYS A 25 -0.37 23.68 -13.04
C CYS A 25 0.47 22.49 -12.55
N PRO A 26 1.41 22.69 -11.60
CA PRO A 26 2.26 21.61 -11.10
C PRO A 26 1.54 20.70 -10.09
N TYR A 27 0.25 20.91 -9.86
CA TYR A 27 -0.55 20.22 -8.85
C TYR A 27 -1.71 19.47 -9.49
N LEU A 28 -2.19 18.44 -8.80
CA LEU A 28 -3.27 17.58 -9.24
C LEU A 28 -4.63 18.29 -9.17
N HIS A 29 -5.43 18.26 -10.23
CA HIS A 29 -6.79 18.78 -10.20
C HIS A 29 -7.80 17.71 -9.78
N ARG A 30 -8.80 18.11 -8.98
CA ARG A 30 -9.95 17.27 -8.61
C ARG A 30 -10.97 17.23 -9.74
N THR A 31 -10.55 16.67 -10.87
CA THR A 31 -11.43 16.42 -12.02
C THR A 31 -12.56 15.46 -11.65
N THR A 32 -13.66 15.49 -12.41
CA THR A 32 -14.80 14.61 -12.19
C THR A 32 -14.35 13.14 -12.18
N GLY A 33 -14.62 12.42 -11.09
CA GLY A 33 -14.18 11.03 -10.92
C GLY A 33 -12.70 10.85 -10.58
N ASP A 34 -12.00 11.93 -10.18
CA ASP A 34 -10.59 11.95 -9.76
C ASP A 34 -9.67 11.39 -10.86
N THR A 35 -9.98 11.72 -12.12
CA THR A 35 -9.39 11.08 -13.29
C THR A 35 -7.91 11.39 -13.46
N GLU A 36 -7.47 12.62 -13.17
CA GLU A 36 -6.03 12.95 -13.24
C GLU A 36 -5.22 12.06 -12.30
N ARG A 37 -5.71 11.80 -11.07
CA ARG A 37 -5.01 10.93 -10.12
C ARG A 37 -5.04 9.49 -10.58
N LYS A 38 -6.25 9.04 -10.94
CA LYS A 38 -6.54 7.64 -11.29
C LYS A 38 -5.74 7.17 -12.49
N TYR A 39 -5.54 8.04 -13.48
CA TYR A 39 -4.79 7.74 -14.70
C TYR A 39 -3.35 8.30 -14.69
N HIS A 40 -2.89 8.86 -13.57
CA HIS A 40 -1.51 9.31 -13.44
C HIS A 40 -0.53 8.15 -13.64
N LEU A 41 0.60 8.39 -14.32
CA LEU A 41 1.64 7.37 -14.59
C LEU A 41 2.18 6.68 -13.30
N ARG A 42 2.05 7.35 -12.15
CA ARG A 42 2.41 6.82 -10.83
C ARG A 42 1.48 5.72 -10.34
N TYR A 43 0.22 5.71 -10.78
CA TYR A 43 -0.87 4.90 -10.22
C TYR A 43 -1.63 4.05 -11.24
N TYR A 44 -1.67 4.48 -12.50
CA TYR A 44 -2.40 3.78 -13.55
C TYR A 44 -1.85 2.37 -13.73
N LYS A 45 -2.73 1.38 -13.52
CA LYS A 45 -2.44 -0.05 -13.66
C LYS A 45 -1.30 -0.55 -12.77
N THR A 46 -1.01 0.14 -11.66
CA THR A 46 0.06 -0.31 -10.74
C THR A 46 -0.44 -1.25 -9.64
N GLY A 47 -1.74 -1.50 -9.58
CA GLY A 47 -2.36 -2.44 -8.65
C GLY A 47 -3.49 -3.22 -9.32
N THR A 48 -3.70 -4.44 -8.85
CA THR A 48 -4.73 -5.35 -9.36
C THR A 48 -6.13 -4.87 -8.98
N CYS A 49 -7.09 -5.01 -9.90
CA CYS A 49 -8.48 -4.69 -9.64
C CYS A 49 -9.09 -5.74 -8.72
N ILE A 50 -9.94 -5.29 -7.78
CA ILE A 50 -10.74 -6.19 -6.93
C ILE A 50 -11.96 -6.76 -7.65
N HIS A 51 -12.32 -6.19 -8.79
CA HIS A 51 -13.48 -6.61 -9.57
C HIS A 51 -13.04 -7.57 -10.68
N GLU A 52 -13.90 -8.53 -11.00
CA GLU A 52 -13.67 -9.48 -12.08
C GLU A 52 -13.81 -8.81 -13.46
N THR A 53 -13.32 -9.50 -14.49
CA THR A 53 -13.57 -9.16 -15.89
C THR A 53 -14.81 -9.86 -16.41
N ASP A 54 -15.58 -9.17 -17.24
CA ASP A 54 -16.69 -9.74 -17.99
C ASP A 54 -16.20 -10.66 -19.14
N ALA A 55 -17.14 -11.29 -19.86
CA ALA A 55 -16.84 -12.17 -20.98
C ALA A 55 -16.12 -11.47 -22.16
N ARG A 56 -16.07 -10.14 -22.16
CA ARG A 56 -15.38 -9.32 -23.16
C ARG A 56 -13.99 -8.87 -22.69
N GLY A 57 -13.58 -9.24 -21.47
CA GLY A 57 -12.30 -8.85 -20.87
C GLY A 57 -12.29 -7.47 -20.22
N HIS A 58 -13.46 -6.86 -19.98
CA HIS A 58 -13.55 -5.54 -19.33
C HIS A 58 -13.93 -5.65 -17.86
N CYS A 59 -13.55 -4.67 -17.04
CA CYS A 59 -13.94 -4.63 -15.63
C CYS A 59 -15.47 -4.65 -15.48
N ALA A 60 -16.01 -5.56 -14.67
CA ALA A 60 -17.45 -5.66 -14.43
C ALA A 60 -18.06 -4.37 -13.83
N LYS A 61 -17.26 -3.57 -13.10
CA LYS A 61 -17.72 -2.32 -12.48
C LYS A 61 -17.36 -1.06 -13.27
N ASN A 62 -16.13 -1.00 -13.79
CA ASN A 62 -15.58 0.22 -14.39
C ASN A 62 -15.43 0.14 -15.92
N GLY A 63 -15.86 -0.98 -16.52
CA GLY A 63 -15.78 -1.22 -17.95
C GLY A 63 -14.34 -1.24 -18.49
N PRO A 64 -14.14 -0.91 -19.79
CA PRO A 64 -12.82 -0.92 -20.43
C PRO A 64 -11.85 0.12 -19.82
N HIS A 65 -12.36 1.16 -19.17
CA HIS A 65 -11.57 2.25 -18.59
C HIS A 65 -11.20 2.00 -17.13
N CYS A 66 -11.12 0.75 -16.69
CA CYS A 66 -10.64 0.47 -15.34
C CYS A 66 -9.16 0.86 -15.22
N ALA A 67 -8.83 1.68 -14.23
CA ALA A 67 -7.45 2.11 -13.97
C ALA A 67 -6.64 1.10 -13.15
N PHE A 68 -7.26 0.01 -12.72
CA PHE A 68 -6.59 -1.11 -12.06
C PHE A 68 -6.37 -2.25 -13.06
N ALA A 69 -5.36 -3.07 -12.79
CA ALA A 69 -4.95 -4.16 -13.66
C ALA A 69 -5.86 -5.39 -13.52
N HIS A 70 -6.24 -6.00 -14.63
CA HIS A 70 -7.02 -7.24 -14.68
C HIS A 70 -6.18 -8.45 -15.16
N GLY A 71 -4.98 -8.56 -14.61
CA GLY A 71 -4.05 -9.66 -14.86
C GLY A 71 -2.60 -9.19 -14.95
N PRO A 72 -1.62 -10.12 -14.95
CA PRO A 72 -0.20 -9.77 -14.97
C PRO A 72 0.22 -8.97 -16.20
N LEU A 73 -0.40 -9.23 -17.36
CA LEU A 73 -0.13 -8.51 -18.61
C LEU A 73 -0.66 -7.07 -18.61
N ASP A 74 -1.65 -6.79 -17.77
CA ASP A 74 -2.25 -5.46 -17.60
C ASP A 74 -1.62 -4.71 -16.42
N LEU A 75 -0.79 -5.36 -15.60
CA LEU A 75 -0.12 -4.76 -14.45
C LEU A 75 1.17 -4.05 -14.89
N ARG A 76 1.35 -2.83 -14.42
CA ARG A 76 2.50 -1.98 -14.73
C ARG A 76 3.30 -1.64 -13.47
N PRO A 77 4.63 -1.53 -13.55
CA PRO A 77 5.39 -0.94 -12.47
C PRO A 77 5.03 0.54 -12.32
N PRO A 78 4.97 1.08 -11.09
CA PRO A 78 4.78 2.51 -10.88
C PRO A 78 5.95 3.31 -11.43
N VAL A 79 5.64 4.40 -12.14
CA VAL A 79 6.66 5.37 -12.56
C VAL A 79 6.94 6.30 -11.39
N CYS A 80 8.22 6.50 -11.02
CA CYS A 80 8.65 7.47 -10.02
C CYS A 80 9.15 8.76 -10.69
N ASP A 81 9.11 9.90 -9.99
CA ASP A 81 9.68 11.15 -10.52
C ASP A 81 11.22 11.06 -10.52
N ILE A 82 11.89 11.65 -11.51
CA ILE A 82 13.36 11.60 -11.63
C ILE A 82 14.05 12.15 -10.38
N ARG A 83 13.48 13.17 -9.72
CA ARG A 83 14.04 13.70 -8.47
C ARG A 83 13.89 12.72 -7.31
N GLU A 84 12.82 11.93 -7.31
CA GLU A 84 12.60 10.85 -6.32
C GLU A 84 13.57 9.69 -6.59
N LEU A 85 13.82 9.34 -7.86
CA LEU A 85 14.82 8.36 -8.26
C LEU A 85 16.25 8.81 -7.93
N GLN A 86 16.61 10.05 -8.22
CA GLN A 86 17.94 10.60 -7.89
C GLN A 86 18.17 10.72 -6.39
N ALA A 87 17.14 11.05 -5.61
CA ALA A 87 17.21 11.00 -4.15
C ALA A 87 17.40 9.56 -3.65
N GLN A 88 16.79 8.57 -4.31
CA GLN A 88 16.99 7.15 -4.01
C GLN A 88 18.40 6.67 -4.40
N GLU A 89 18.94 7.11 -5.54
CA GLU A 89 20.30 6.81 -6.00
C GLU A 89 21.36 7.44 -5.09
N ALA A 90 21.16 8.69 -4.66
CA ALA A 90 22.05 9.39 -3.72
C ALA A 90 22.09 8.74 -2.32
N LEU A 91 21.02 8.05 -1.91
CA LEU A 91 20.99 7.25 -0.69
C LEU A 91 21.66 5.87 -0.86
N GLN A 92 21.80 5.38 -2.09
CA GLN A 92 22.39 4.08 -2.41
C GLN A 92 23.93 4.16 -2.56
N ASP A 93 24.47 5.31 -2.97
CA ASP A 93 25.91 5.55 -3.16
C ASP A 93 26.65 5.93 -1.83
N GLY A 94 26.14 5.47 -0.69
CA GLY A 94 26.48 5.95 0.65
C GLY A 94 27.96 6.27 0.92
N GLN A 95 28.30 7.56 0.94
CA GLN A 95 29.46 8.07 1.66
C GLN A 95 29.17 8.12 3.17
N LEU A 96 29.01 6.95 3.81
CA LEU A 96 29.29 6.73 5.24
C LEU A 96 29.71 5.26 5.43
N CYS A 97 31.00 5.08 5.66
CA CYS A 97 31.67 3.84 6.03
C CYS A 97 31.11 3.24 7.33
N GLY A 98 30.91 1.91 7.38
CA GLY A 98 30.71 1.18 8.64
C GLY A 98 30.11 -0.23 8.56
N THR A 99 30.90 -1.19 8.06
CA THR A 99 30.93 -2.65 8.38
C THR A 99 29.68 -3.55 8.28
N ASP A 100 29.87 -4.59 7.45
CA ASP A 100 29.39 -5.98 7.54
C ASP A 100 27.90 -6.33 7.34
N GLY A 101 27.58 -6.64 6.07
CA GLY A 101 27.06 -7.94 5.66
C GLY A 101 25.58 -8.26 5.87
N VAL A 102 24.70 -7.88 4.94
CA VAL A 102 23.32 -8.42 4.80
C VAL A 102 22.91 -8.42 3.30
N PRO A 103 22.24 -9.47 2.77
CA PRO A 103 22.12 -9.70 1.32
C PRO A 103 20.97 -8.92 0.66
N ASP A 104 21.23 -8.56 -0.60
CA ASP A 104 20.32 -8.17 -1.70
C ASP A 104 18.81 -8.10 -1.37
N LEU A 105 18.33 -6.91 -0.99
CA LEU A 105 16.90 -6.62 -0.84
C LEU A 105 16.49 -5.56 -1.87
N GLN A 106 15.48 -5.91 -2.67
CA GLN A 106 15.06 -5.17 -3.87
C GLN A 106 14.68 -3.68 -3.60
N PRO A 107 14.93 -2.76 -4.56
CA PRO A 107 14.76 -1.30 -4.39
C PRO A 107 13.38 -0.80 -3.91
N GLY A 108 12.31 -1.57 -4.09
CA GLY A 108 10.97 -1.25 -3.58
C GLY A 108 10.85 -1.24 -2.05
N VAL A 109 11.80 -1.88 -1.36
CA VAL A 109 11.84 -1.98 0.12
C VAL A 109 12.34 -0.68 0.76
N LEU A 110 13.23 0.07 0.09
CA LEU A 110 13.82 1.31 0.62
C LEU A 110 12.87 2.52 0.57
N ALA A 111 12.02 2.62 -0.47
CA ALA A 111 11.01 3.68 -0.54
C ALA A 111 9.88 3.48 0.49
N SER A 112 9.54 2.22 0.80
CA SER A 112 8.74 1.92 2.00
C SER A 112 9.50 2.27 3.27
N GLN A 113 10.83 2.08 3.31
CA GLN A 113 11.66 2.38 4.48
C GLN A 113 11.72 3.85 4.85
N ALA A 114 11.83 4.78 3.90
CA ALA A 114 11.79 6.22 4.20
C ALA A 114 10.41 6.71 4.73
N MET A 115 9.31 6.08 4.30
CA MET A 115 7.97 6.37 4.82
C MET A 115 7.72 5.69 6.17
N ILE A 116 8.28 4.49 6.37
CA ILE A 116 8.38 3.85 7.68
C ILE A 116 9.15 4.77 8.62
N GLU A 117 10.36 5.22 8.28
CA GLU A 117 11.21 6.09 9.11
C GLU A 117 10.50 7.39 9.50
N LYS A 118 9.67 7.96 8.63
CA LYS A 118 8.86 9.14 8.97
C LYS A 118 7.74 8.82 9.97
N ILE A 119 7.08 7.66 9.87
CA ILE A 119 6.03 7.23 10.82
C ILE A 119 6.64 6.73 12.15
N LEU A 120 7.74 5.98 12.08
CA LEU A 120 8.58 5.59 13.22
C LEU A 120 9.24 6.82 13.90
N GLY A 121 9.39 7.92 13.16
CA GLY A 121 9.89 9.20 13.66
C GLY A 121 8.80 10.10 14.28
N GLU A 122 7.52 9.90 13.95
CA GLU A 122 6.39 10.66 14.51
C GLU A 122 5.96 10.15 15.90
N ASP A 123 6.15 8.85 16.18
CA ASP A 123 5.87 8.24 17.49
C ASP A 123 7.00 7.27 17.89
N PRO A 124 7.86 7.65 18.87
CA PRO A 124 9.01 6.86 19.29
C PRO A 124 8.70 5.43 19.73
N ARG A 125 7.44 5.13 20.09
CA ARG A 125 7.03 3.78 20.52
C ARG A 125 7.21 2.74 19.43
N TRP A 126 7.13 3.12 18.14
CA TRP A 126 7.34 2.16 17.06
C TRP A 126 8.81 1.73 16.87
N GLN A 127 9.76 2.34 17.58
CA GLN A 127 11.14 1.85 17.65
C GLN A 127 11.30 0.70 18.66
N ASP A 128 10.34 0.51 19.56
CA ASP A 128 10.33 -0.60 20.52
C ASP A 128 9.74 -1.87 19.87
N SER A 129 10.53 -2.94 19.85
CA SER A 129 10.13 -4.23 19.27
C SER A 129 8.91 -4.84 19.96
N SER A 130 8.79 -4.64 21.29
CA SER A 130 7.65 -5.14 22.07
C SER A 130 6.36 -4.45 21.64
N PHE A 131 6.40 -3.13 21.46
CA PHE A 131 5.28 -2.35 20.95
C PHE A 131 4.89 -2.73 19.53
N VAL A 132 5.87 -2.95 18.63
CA VAL A 132 5.62 -3.41 17.26
C VAL A 132 4.89 -4.76 17.27
N LEU A 133 5.38 -5.74 18.03
CA LEU A 133 4.72 -7.05 18.15
C LEU A 133 3.32 -6.95 18.77
N GLY A 134 3.07 -5.98 19.65
CA GLY A 134 1.75 -5.76 20.23
C GLY A 134 0.75 -5.03 19.32
N SER A 135 1.24 -4.12 18.47
CA SER A 135 0.39 -3.06 17.87
C SER A 135 0.41 -3.03 16.35
N TYR A 136 1.36 -3.71 15.70
CA TYR A 136 1.47 -3.70 14.24
C TYR A 136 0.24 -4.32 13.58
N LYS A 137 -0.41 -3.53 12.73
CA LYS A 137 -1.60 -3.86 11.93
C LYS A 137 -2.78 -4.38 12.73
N THR A 138 -2.87 -4.04 14.01
CA THR A 138 -4.01 -4.39 14.88
C THR A 138 -5.18 -3.41 14.77
N GLU A 139 -4.89 -2.17 14.34
CA GLU A 139 -5.88 -1.10 14.18
C GLU A 139 -6.00 -0.67 12.72
N GLN A 140 -7.20 -0.21 12.34
CA GLN A 140 -7.48 0.27 11.00
C GLN A 140 -6.78 1.61 10.78
N CYS A 141 -6.23 1.82 9.58
CA CYS A 141 -5.57 3.06 9.25
C CYS A 141 -6.54 4.25 9.44
N PRO A 142 -6.21 5.26 10.27
CA PRO A 142 -7.05 6.43 10.48
C PRO A 142 -6.98 7.40 9.30
N LYS A 143 -5.93 7.27 8.45
CA LYS A 143 -5.82 8.07 7.23
C LYS A 143 -6.82 7.52 6.21
N PRO A 144 -7.65 8.37 5.59
CA PRO A 144 -8.55 7.92 4.55
C PRO A 144 -7.73 7.22 3.45
N PRO A 145 -8.27 6.16 2.79
CA PRO A 145 -7.52 5.34 1.82
C PRO A 145 -6.80 6.13 0.71
N ARG A 146 -7.24 7.37 0.46
CA ARG A 146 -6.68 8.31 -0.52
C ARG A 146 -5.38 9.00 -0.07
N LEU A 147 -5.17 9.16 1.23
CA LEU A 147 -3.99 9.79 1.84
C LEU A 147 -2.99 8.75 2.36
N CYS A 148 -3.40 7.51 2.50
CA CYS A 148 -2.51 6.44 2.91
C CYS A 148 -1.87 5.79 1.68
N ARG A 149 -0.56 6.01 1.49
CA ARG A 149 0.23 5.21 0.55
C ARG A 149 0.24 3.78 1.09
N GLN A 150 -0.62 2.92 0.53
CA GLN A 150 -0.71 1.48 0.85
C GLN A 150 0.66 0.84 0.60
N GLY A 151 1.46 0.81 1.65
CA GLY A 151 2.75 0.13 1.69
C GLY A 151 2.68 -1.01 2.69
N CYS A 152 3.43 -2.07 2.44
CA CYS A 152 3.58 -3.24 3.31
C CYS A 152 4.06 -2.91 4.72
N ALA A 153 4.41 -1.65 4.99
CA ALA A 153 5.11 -1.23 6.18
C ALA A 153 4.41 -0.12 6.96
N TRP A 154 3.17 0.19 6.61
CA TRP A 154 2.33 1.04 7.45
C TRP A 154 1.87 0.27 8.70
N PRO A 155 1.99 0.85 9.91
CA PRO A 155 1.63 0.18 11.17
C PRO A 155 0.15 -0.14 11.37
N HIS A 156 -0.74 0.32 10.50
CA HIS A 156 -2.18 0.07 10.58
C HIS A 156 -2.65 -0.71 9.35
N TYR A 157 -3.75 -1.45 9.49
CA TYR A 157 -4.28 -2.26 8.40
C TYR A 157 -5.27 -1.48 7.52
N HIS A 158 -5.34 -1.86 6.24
CA HIS A 158 -6.22 -1.21 5.26
C HIS A 158 -7.42 -2.05 4.84
N ASN A 159 -7.29 -3.37 4.94
CA ASN A 159 -8.32 -4.33 4.57
C ASN A 159 -8.18 -5.61 5.42
N SER A 160 -9.13 -6.54 5.26
CA SER A 160 -9.17 -7.82 5.97
C SER A 160 -7.88 -8.62 5.83
N ARG A 161 -7.29 -8.68 4.63
CA ARG A 161 -6.06 -9.45 4.35
C ARG A 161 -4.80 -8.85 4.97
N ASP A 162 -4.84 -7.56 5.27
CA ASP A 162 -3.75 -6.80 5.91
C ASP A 162 -3.90 -6.76 7.44
N ARG A 163 -5.08 -7.11 7.97
CA ARG A 163 -5.35 -7.07 9.40
C ARG A 163 -4.58 -8.15 10.16
N ARG A 164 -4.07 -7.76 11.32
CA ARG A 164 -3.54 -8.66 12.34
C ARG A 164 -4.40 -8.62 13.59
N ARG A 165 -4.91 -9.75 14.06
CA ARG A 165 -5.60 -9.81 15.35
C ARG A 165 -4.61 -9.53 16.48
N ASP A 166 -5.01 -8.68 17.42
CA ASP A 166 -4.20 -8.36 18.61
C ASP A 166 -3.95 -9.65 19.41
N PRO A 167 -2.68 -10.09 19.53
CA PRO A 167 -2.35 -11.36 20.21
C PRO A 167 -2.70 -11.35 21.70
N ARG A 168 -2.90 -10.17 22.31
CA ARG A 168 -3.35 -10.03 23.72
C ARG A 168 -4.85 -10.29 23.88
N ARG A 169 -5.61 -10.18 22.78
CA ARG A 169 -7.07 -10.35 22.76
C ARG A 169 -7.51 -11.65 22.12
N PHE A 170 -6.74 -12.13 21.15
CA PHE A 170 -7.07 -13.32 20.36
C PHE A 170 -5.90 -14.29 20.40
N GLN A 171 -6.17 -15.49 20.93
CA GLN A 171 -5.17 -16.55 20.98
C GLN A 171 -5.18 -17.34 19.66
N TYR A 172 -4.09 -17.28 18.91
CA TYR A 172 -3.88 -18.07 17.70
C TYR A 172 -2.42 -18.54 17.61
N ARG A 173 -2.16 -19.55 16.78
CA ARG A 173 -0.84 -20.10 16.45
C ARG A 173 -0.32 -19.47 15.17
N SER A 174 1.00 -19.40 15.00
CA SER A 174 1.70 -18.94 13.78
C SER A 174 1.39 -19.78 12.53
N THR A 175 0.81 -20.97 12.71
CA THR A 175 0.37 -21.84 11.62
C THR A 175 -0.80 -21.22 10.85
N PRO A 176 -0.73 -21.10 9.50
CA PRO A 176 -1.82 -20.57 8.69
C PRO A 176 -3.09 -21.41 8.75
N CYS A 177 -4.25 -20.76 8.70
CA CYS A 177 -5.53 -21.43 8.61
C CYS A 177 -5.70 -22.06 7.21
N PRO A 178 -6.03 -23.36 7.12
CA PRO A 178 -6.19 -24.04 5.83
C PRO A 178 -7.38 -23.52 5.01
N SER A 179 -8.37 -22.88 5.64
CA SER A 179 -9.49 -22.24 4.95
C SER A 179 -9.14 -20.88 4.34
N VAL A 180 -8.01 -20.28 4.76
CA VAL A 180 -7.61 -18.93 4.36
C VAL A 180 -6.33 -18.94 3.53
N LYS A 181 -5.47 -19.95 3.69
CA LYS A 181 -4.22 -20.08 2.91
C LYS A 181 -4.20 -21.42 2.17
N HIS A 182 -4.01 -21.37 0.86
CA HIS A 182 -3.86 -22.54 -0.01
C HIS A 182 -2.50 -22.47 -0.71
N GLY A 183 -1.61 -23.42 -0.44
CA GLY A 183 -0.22 -23.33 -0.88
C GLY A 183 0.45 -22.06 -0.33
N ASP A 184 0.97 -21.23 -1.23
CA ASP A 184 1.61 -19.96 -0.88
C ASP A 184 0.67 -18.74 -0.95
N GLU A 185 -0.56 -18.92 -1.42
CA GLU A 185 -1.51 -17.84 -1.64
C GLU A 185 -2.41 -17.59 -0.42
N TRP A 186 -2.49 -16.32 0.00
CA TRP A 186 -3.41 -15.85 1.04
C TRP A 186 -4.74 -15.39 0.42
N GLY A 187 -5.83 -15.99 0.89
CA GLY A 187 -7.21 -15.67 0.51
C GLY A 187 -7.88 -14.69 1.47
N GLU A 188 -9.21 -14.59 1.38
CA GLU A 188 -10.03 -13.75 2.28
C GLU A 188 -10.19 -14.41 3.66
N PRO A 189 -9.89 -13.70 4.77
CA PRO A 189 -10.15 -14.20 6.13
C PRO A 189 -11.60 -14.61 6.39
N ALA A 190 -12.56 -13.98 5.70
CA ALA A 190 -13.98 -14.29 5.80
C ALA A 190 -14.36 -15.71 5.33
N ARG A 191 -13.45 -16.44 4.69
CA ARG A 191 -13.64 -17.85 4.31
C ARG A 191 -13.53 -18.82 5.49
N CYS A 192 -13.01 -18.36 6.63
CA CYS A 192 -12.99 -19.17 7.85
C CYS A 192 -14.24 -18.90 8.68
N ASP A 193 -15.08 -19.92 8.86
CA ASP A 193 -16.32 -19.83 9.66
C ASP A 193 -16.04 -19.51 11.14
N SER A 194 -14.86 -19.88 11.64
CA SER A 194 -14.42 -19.57 13.01
C SER A 194 -14.08 -18.09 13.22
N GLY A 195 -13.98 -17.29 12.15
CA GLY A 195 -13.72 -15.85 12.21
C GLY A 195 -12.55 -15.49 13.13
N ASP A 196 -12.76 -14.50 14.00
CA ASP A 196 -11.72 -14.04 14.93
C ASP A 196 -11.37 -15.05 16.03
N SER A 197 -12.25 -16.03 16.28
CA SER A 197 -12.03 -17.14 17.23
C SER A 197 -11.18 -18.28 16.64
N CYS A 198 -10.78 -18.20 15.37
CA CYS A 198 -9.90 -19.20 14.76
C CYS A 198 -8.53 -19.25 15.45
N GLN A 199 -8.05 -20.45 15.77
CA GLN A 199 -6.76 -20.66 16.43
C GLN A 199 -5.54 -20.59 15.48
N TYR A 200 -5.74 -20.22 14.21
CA TYR A 200 -4.72 -20.20 13.17
C TYR A 200 -4.63 -18.82 12.51
N CYS A 201 -3.48 -18.47 11.91
CA CYS A 201 -3.31 -17.19 11.23
C CYS A 201 -4.18 -17.04 9.98
N HIS A 202 -4.73 -15.85 9.78
CA HIS A 202 -5.57 -15.45 8.65
C HIS A 202 -4.90 -14.44 7.72
N SER A 203 -3.72 -13.93 8.05
CA SER A 203 -2.94 -13.05 7.19
C SER A 203 -1.44 -13.32 7.28
N ARG A 204 -0.70 -12.87 6.26
CA ARG A 204 0.77 -12.87 6.28
C ARG A 204 1.30 -12.08 7.48
N ALA A 205 0.64 -10.98 7.87
CA ALA A 205 1.02 -10.18 9.03
C ALA A 205 0.84 -10.95 10.35
N GLU A 206 -0.25 -11.70 10.51
CA GLU A 206 -0.43 -12.57 11.69
C GLU A 206 0.65 -13.65 11.80
N GLN A 207 1.07 -14.23 10.66
CA GLN A 207 2.11 -15.24 10.65
C GLN A 207 3.51 -14.67 10.94
N GLN A 208 3.89 -13.55 10.28
CA GLN A 208 5.23 -12.97 10.38
C GLN A 208 5.49 -12.28 11.73
N PHE A 209 4.45 -11.68 12.32
CA PHE A 209 4.54 -10.96 13.58
C PHE A 209 3.88 -11.73 14.73
N HIS A 210 3.76 -13.05 14.62
CA HIS A 210 3.28 -13.89 15.73
C HIS A 210 4.31 -13.83 16.87
N PRO A 211 3.90 -13.57 18.14
CA PRO A 211 4.81 -13.66 19.27
C PRO A 211 5.21 -15.13 19.50
N GLU A 212 6.51 -15.40 19.57
CA GLU A 212 7.05 -16.75 19.85
C GLU A 212 6.52 -17.36 21.15
#